data_AF-A0AAU8MQG7-F1
#
_entry.id   AF-A0AAU8MQG7-F1
#
_cell.length_a   1.000
_cell.length_b   1.000
_cell.length_c   1.000
_cell.angle_alpha   90.00
_cell.angle_beta   90.00
_cell.angle_gamma   90.00
#
_symmetry.space_group_name_H-M   'P 1'
#
loop_
_entity.id
_entity.type
_entity.pdbx_description
1 polymer ?
#
loop_
_entity_poly.entity_id
_entity_poly.type
_entity_poly.pdbx_seq_one_letter_code
_entity_poly.pdbx_strand_id
1 'polypeptide(L)' 'MSDTFEQTCDYCGAKFRVDVPHQEGHDSLEEYYCPDCHKEFKTRAAYTPTVTRISGRTDGRTDQYDNRA' A
#
# COMPACT_ATOMS: atom_id res chain seq x y z
N MET A 1 -6.61 -14.78 -10.30
CA MET A 1 -7.21 -13.45 -10.60
C MET A 1 -6.52 -12.45 -9.68
N SER A 2 -6.36 -11.18 -10.05
CA SER A 2 -5.79 -10.17 -9.14
C SER A 2 -6.89 -9.23 -8.70
N ASP A 3 -6.94 -8.94 -7.40
CA ASP A 3 -7.85 -7.95 -6.82
C ASP A 3 -7.14 -6.61 -6.80
N THR A 4 -7.73 -5.59 -7.41
CA THR A 4 -7.15 -4.25 -7.37
C THR A 4 -8.08 -3.28 -6.65
N PHE A 5 -7.57 -2.51 -5.70
CA PHE A 5 -8.33 -1.48 -4.99
C PHE A 5 -7.54 -0.18 -4.83
N GLU A 6 -8.24 0.90 -4.52
CA GLU A 6 -7.65 2.20 -4.27
C GLU A 6 -7.51 2.43 -2.76
N GLN A 7 -6.32 2.81 -2.33
CA GLN A 7 -6.00 3.11 -0.94
C GLN A 7 -5.53 4.55 -0.81
N THR A 8 -6.09 5.25 0.17
CA THR A 8 -5.63 6.58 0.57
C THR A 8 -4.75 6.43 1.82
N CYS A 9 -3.56 7.03 1.81
CA CYS A 9 -2.71 7.11 2.97
C CYS A 9 -3.31 8.09 3.97
N ASP A 10 -3.53 7.65 5.19
CA ASP A 10 -3.98 8.47 6.32
C ASP A 10 -2.87 9.39 6.87
N TYR A 11 -1.60 9.09 6.59
CA TYR A 11 -0.47 9.93 7.02
C TYR A 11 -0.23 11.10 6.07
N CYS A 12 0.02 10.82 4.79
CA CYS A 12 0.40 11.85 3.81
C CYS A 12 -0.73 12.29 2.87
N GLY A 13 -1.89 11.63 2.90
CA GLY A 13 -3.01 11.89 2.00
C GLY A 13 -2.83 11.41 0.57
N ALA A 14 -1.71 10.75 0.24
CA ALA A 14 -1.47 10.21 -1.09
C ALA A 14 -2.50 9.12 -1.44
N LYS A 15 -2.99 9.11 -2.69
CA LYS A 15 -3.86 8.05 -3.20
C LYS A 15 -3.06 7.14 -4.12
N PHE A 16 -3.21 5.85 -3.94
CA PHE A 16 -2.51 4.86 -4.72
C PHE A 16 -3.38 3.64 -4.95
N ARG A 17 -3.11 2.94 -6.05
CA ARG A 17 -3.76 1.69 -6.43
C ARG A 17 -2.93 0.54 -5.92
N VAL A 18 -3.54 -0.40 -5.22
CA VAL A 18 -2.91 -1.62 -4.72
C VAL A 18 -3.44 -2.79 -5.55
N ASP A 19 -2.53 -3.51 -6.22
CA ASP A 19 -2.81 -4.77 -6.90
C ASP A 19 -2.40 -5.93 -6.00
N VAL A 20 -3.43 -6.63 -5.51
CA VAL A 20 -3.31 -7.80 -4.65
C VAL A 20 -3.40 -9.04 -5.52
N PRO A 21 -2.28 -9.77 -5.70
CA PRO A 21 -2.32 -11.03 -6.40
C PRO A 21 -3.10 -12.04 -5.55
N HIS A 22 -4.13 -12.64 -6.14
CA HIS A 22 -4.92 -13.70 -5.51
C HIS A 22 -4.62 -15.06 -6.16
N GLN A 23 -4.31 -16.03 -5.31
CA GLN A 23 -4.12 -17.43 -5.68
C GLN A 23 -4.94 -18.29 -4.71
N GLU A 24 -5.82 -19.13 -5.25
CA GLU A 24 -6.66 -20.00 -4.43
C GLU A 24 -5.79 -20.87 -3.50
N GLY A 25 -6.13 -20.89 -2.22
CA GLY A 25 -5.41 -21.63 -1.18
C GLY A 25 -4.10 -20.99 -0.69
N HIS A 26 -3.67 -19.87 -1.26
CA HIS A 26 -2.54 -19.09 -0.75
C HIS A 26 -3.01 -17.71 -0.27
N ASP A 27 -3.15 -17.59 1.05
CA ASP A 27 -3.70 -16.42 1.73
C ASP A 27 -2.76 -16.04 2.89
N SER A 28 -1.68 -15.35 2.53
CA SER A 28 -0.62 -14.93 3.45
C SER A 28 -0.77 -13.47 3.80
N LEU A 29 -0.28 -13.08 4.99
CA LEU A 29 -0.22 -11.67 5.36
C LEU A 29 1.00 -11.04 4.69
N GLU A 30 0.73 -10.20 3.70
CA GLU A 30 1.77 -9.53 2.92
C GLU A 30 1.78 -8.03 3.24
N GLU A 31 2.98 -7.47 3.28
CA GLU A 31 3.21 -6.05 3.52
C GLU A 31 3.36 -5.28 2.21
N TYR A 32 2.92 -4.02 2.21
CA TYR A 32 3.10 -3.09 1.11
C TYR A 32 3.23 -1.67 1.65
N TYR A 33 3.88 -0.79 0.89
CA TYR A 33 4.23 0.54 1.38
C TYR A 33 3.60 1.64 0.55
N CYS A 34 3.25 2.75 1.21
CA CYS A 34 2.88 3.96 0.50
C CYS A 34 4.06 4.46 -0.35
N PRO A 35 3.86 4.77 -1.65
CA PRO A 35 4.93 5.20 -2.54
C PRO A 35 5.52 6.58 -2.21
N ASP A 36 4.89 7.34 -1.31
CA ASP A 36 5.31 8.69 -0.95
C ASP A 36 5.91 8.78 0.46
N CYS A 37 5.25 8.22 1.48
CA CYS A 37 5.73 8.31 2.87
C CYS A 37 6.33 7.01 3.41
N HIS A 38 6.35 5.92 2.63
CA HIS A 38 6.79 4.59 3.04
C HIS A 38 6.06 4.01 4.26
N LYS A 39 4.86 4.51 4.59
CA LYS A 39 4.03 3.88 5.62
C LYS A 39 3.71 2.44 5.22
N GLU A 40 3.96 1.51 6.14
CA GLU A 40 3.65 0.10 6.02
C GLU A 40 2.14 -0.15 6.14
N PHE A 41 1.63 -0.99 5.26
CA PHE A 41 0.27 -1.53 5.28
C PHE A 41 0.36 -3.04 5.11
N LYS A 42 -0.66 -3.75 5.60
CA LYS A 42 -0.74 -5.21 5.52
C LYS A 42 -2.07 -5.62 4.92
N THR A 43 -2.04 -6.56 3.99
CA THR A 43 -3.23 -7.15 3.41
C THR A 43 -3.03 -8.66 3.24
N ARG A 44 -4.15 -9.38 3.13
CA ARG A 44 -4.09 -10.78 2.74
C ARG A 44 -3.89 -10.84 1.23
N ALA A 45 -2.84 -11.53 0.82
CA ALA A 45 -2.46 -11.68 -0.58
C ALA A 45 -1.73 -13.00 -0.77
N ALA A 46 -1.64 -13.45 -2.01
CA ALA A 46 -0.78 -14.57 -2.33
C ALA A 46 0.70 -14.17 -2.41
N TYR A 47 1.01 -12.92 -2.75
CA TYR A 47 2.37 -12.40 -2.87
C TYR A 47 2.37 -10.92 -2.54
N THR A 48 3.56 -10.35 -2.40
CA THR A 48 3.75 -8.91 -2.11
C THR A 48 2.96 -8.04 -3.09
N PRO A 49 1.98 -7.27 -2.60
CA PRO A 49 1.13 -6.44 -3.44
C PRO A 49 1.92 -5.38 -4.18
N THR A 50 1.53 -5.10 -5.43
CA THR A 50 2.15 -4.01 -6.20
C THR A 50 1.39 -2.71 -5.97
N VAL A 51 2.12 -1.63 -5.73
CA VAL A 51 1.53 -0.33 -5.43
C VAL A 51 1.85 0.67 -6.53
N THR A 52 0.82 1.27 -7.13
CA THR A 52 0.95 2.29 -8.16
C THR A 52 0.43 3.63 -7.65
N ARG A 53 1.27 4.68 -7.68
CA ARG A 53 0.86 6.03 -7.26
C ARG A 53 -0.20 6.61 -8.22
N ILE A 54 -1.35 7.02 -7.69
CA ILE A 54 -2.39 7.74 -8.44
C ILE A 54 -2.20 9.25 -8.22
N SER A 55 -2.19 9.69 -6.96
CA SER A 55 -1.93 11.07 -6.57
C SER A 55 -0.89 11.11 -5.45
N GLY A 56 0.02 12.09 -5.54
CA GLY A 56 1.04 12.29 -4.51
C GLY A 56 0.45 12.85 -3.20
N ARG A 57 1.37 13.18 -2.28
CA ARG A 57 1.04 13.76 -0.97
C ARG A 57 0.25 15.06 -1.07
N THR A 58 -0.67 15.25 -0.13
CA THR A 58 -1.48 16.48 -0.01
C THR A 58 -1.19 17.28 1.27
N ASP A 59 -0.39 16.72 2.18
CA ASP A 59 -0.09 17.25 3.51
C ASP A 59 1.00 18.34 3.54
N GLY A 60 1.70 18.56 2.41
CA GLY A 60 2.78 19.55 2.30
C GLY A 60 4.06 19.19 3.04
N ARG A 61 4.15 17.97 3.59
CA ARG A 61 5.33 17.47 4.29
C ARG A 61 6.16 16.57 3.38
N THR A 62 7.42 16.37 3.72
CA THR A 62 8.39 15.55 2.94
C THR A 62 9.04 14.46 3.78
N ASP A 63 8.50 14.20 4.97
CA ASP A 63 8.98 13.24 5.94
C ASP A 63 8.48 11.82 5.66
N GLN A 64 9.26 10.81 6.04
CA GLN A 64 8.84 9.42 5.93
C GLN A 64 8.19 8.97 7.24
N TYR A 65 7.21 8.06 7.13
CA TYR A 65 6.59 7.45 8.29
C TYR A 65 7.57 6.47 8.94
N ASP A 66 7.71 6.51 10.26
CA ASP A 66 8.57 5.58 11.01
C ASP A 66 7.81 4.27 11.31
N ASN A 67 8.17 3.18 10.63
CA ASN A 67 7.54 1.86 10.77
C ASN A 67 8.12 1.04 11.95
N ARG A 68 8.86 1.62 12.91
CA ARG A 68 9.54 0.86 13.97
C ARG A 68 8.66 0.45 15.17
N ALA A 69 7.34 0.32 14.97
CA ALA A 69 6.41 -0.04 16.05
C ALA A 69 6.46 -1.54 16.38
#